data_AF-M9VXX6-F1
#
_entry.id   AF-M9VXX6-F1
#
_cell.length_a   1.000
_cell.length_b   1.000
_cell.length_c   1.000
_cell.angle_alpha   90.00
_cell.angle_beta   90.00
_cell.angle_gamma   90.00
#
_symmetry.space_group_name_H-M   'P 1'
#
loop_
_entity.id
_entity.type
_entity.pdbx_description
1 polymer ?
#
loop_
_entity_poly.entity_id
_entity_poly.type
_entity_poly.pdbx_seq_one_letter_code
_entity_poly.pdbx_strand_id
1 'polypeptide(L)'
;GSPKSDDDPADSVNPPLPKQAEVNEEEDAEWTMDCSEEAVRARLQDLTDGAKNLTLSEDADKTEKERMDIFYTEVKKKLETNNLEGAQAAKEVLAAAERLDVKSKAPLVLAELLFDEKIHIQIKKFRYLFLRFSHNDTKAQKALIGGIEQIIALHKDSLLPKVPALLKLLYDTDILEEKVLLDWGAKVSKKYVPKDLSTEIHQRAEPFLTWLKEAEEEDESSEEDDLEIEYNDRVQPTPQKPVAVNKPVAASVPAEEEGDDLD
;
A
#
# COMPACT_ATOMS: atom_id res chain seq x y z
N GLY A 1 28.21 -33.16 50.08
CA GLY A 1 29.17 -32.62 51.06
C GLY A 1 30.39 -32.17 50.30
N SER A 2 30.71 -30.89 50.33
CA SER A 2 32.11 -30.45 50.16
C SER A 2 32.80 -30.66 51.50
N PRO A 3 34.12 -30.94 51.55
CA PRO A 3 35.05 -29.81 51.49
C PRO A 3 36.47 -30.10 50.94
N LYS A 4 37.10 -29.01 50.45
CA LYS A 4 38.52 -28.63 50.60
C LYS A 4 39.58 -29.48 49.86
N SER A 5 40.66 -28.93 49.32
CA SER A 5 41.22 -27.57 49.35
C SER A 5 42.48 -27.57 48.47
N ASP A 6 42.67 -26.46 47.74
CA ASP A 6 43.92 -25.70 47.56
C ASP A 6 45.22 -26.41 47.13
N ASP A 7 45.81 -25.94 46.02
CA ASP A 7 47.11 -25.24 45.95
C ASP A 7 47.65 -25.29 44.50
N ASP A 8 47.73 -24.12 43.85
CA ASP A 8 48.73 -23.82 42.81
C ASP A 8 49.95 -23.23 43.53
N PRO A 9 51.20 -23.60 43.19
CA PRO A 9 51.90 -22.79 42.19
C PRO A 9 52.98 -23.51 41.35
N ALA A 10 53.28 -22.90 40.20
CA ALA A 10 54.56 -22.82 39.47
C ALA A 10 55.63 -23.92 39.70
N ASP A 11 56.09 -24.58 38.62
CA ASP A 11 57.40 -24.31 38.01
C ASP A 11 57.68 -25.28 36.82
N SER A 12 58.33 -24.70 35.81
CA SER A 12 59.18 -25.27 34.76
C SER A 12 59.38 -26.79 34.67
N VAL A 13 59.12 -27.40 33.50
CA VAL A 13 60.16 -27.93 32.59
C VAL A 13 59.55 -28.58 31.35
N ASN A 14 59.87 -28.03 30.17
CA ASN A 14 59.56 -28.61 28.86
C ASN A 14 60.88 -29.12 28.23
N PRO A 15 60.96 -30.36 27.72
CA PRO A 15 62.06 -30.80 26.86
C PRO A 15 61.58 -31.44 25.54
N PRO A 16 62.44 -31.60 24.51
CA PRO A 16 63.10 -30.59 23.69
C PRO A 16 62.72 -30.69 22.19
N LEU A 17 62.86 -29.58 21.46
CA LEU A 17 62.72 -29.50 19.99
C LEU A 17 63.85 -30.25 19.24
N PRO A 18 63.58 -30.80 18.03
CA PRO A 18 64.63 -31.26 17.12
C PRO A 18 65.10 -30.13 16.17
N LYS A 19 66.43 -29.93 16.22
CA LYS A 19 67.41 -29.48 15.21
C LYS A 19 67.01 -28.54 14.05
N GLN A 20 67.74 -27.42 14.07
CA GLN A 20 67.92 -26.34 13.10
C GLN A 20 68.26 -26.80 11.66
N ALA A 21 67.66 -26.11 10.69
CA ALA A 21 68.26 -25.84 9.39
C ALA A 21 68.63 -24.36 9.35
N GLU A 22 69.88 -24.09 8.97
CA GLU A 22 70.50 -22.78 8.89
C GLU A 22 69.78 -21.87 7.88
N VAL A 23 69.44 -20.65 8.30
CA VAL A 23 69.16 -19.53 7.39
C VAL A 23 69.89 -18.32 7.92
N ASN A 24 70.69 -17.75 7.02
CA ASN A 24 71.61 -16.63 7.14
C ASN A 24 71.10 -15.46 8.01
N GLU A 25 71.95 -14.99 8.93
CA GLU A 25 71.82 -13.67 9.55
C GLU A 25 72.20 -12.59 8.53
N GLU A 26 71.30 -11.64 8.26
CA GLU A 26 71.61 -10.21 8.07
C GLU A 26 70.30 -9.41 7.87
N GLU A 27 70.12 -8.42 8.75
CA GLU A 27 69.12 -7.34 8.77
C GLU A 27 67.68 -7.68 9.21
N ASP A 28 67.48 -7.47 10.52
CA ASP A 28 66.22 -7.28 11.24
C ASP A 28 65.44 -6.10 10.66
N ALA A 29 64.74 -6.32 9.54
CA ALA A 29 63.78 -5.37 8.96
C ALA A 29 62.50 -5.41 9.80
N GLU A 30 62.56 -4.64 10.90
CA GLU A 30 61.47 -4.11 11.70
C GLU A 30 60.18 -4.00 10.86
N TRP A 31 59.25 -4.94 11.08
CA TRP A 31 57.86 -4.85 10.60
C TRP A 31 57.18 -3.68 11.34
N THR A 32 57.54 -2.47 10.97
CA THR A 32 56.81 -1.26 11.31
C THR A 32 55.50 -1.35 10.55
N MET A 33 54.45 -1.76 11.26
CA MET A 33 53.08 -1.50 10.86
C MET A 33 52.99 0.02 10.66
N ASP A 34 53.07 0.48 9.40
CA ASP A 34 52.98 1.89 9.04
C ASP A 34 51.55 2.37 9.31
N CYS A 35 51.31 2.66 10.58
CA CYS A 35 50.22 3.47 11.10
C CYS A 35 50.62 4.95 11.02
N SER A 36 51.24 5.41 9.92
CA SER A 36 51.29 6.86 9.69
C SER A 36 49.86 7.38 9.74
N GLU A 37 49.67 8.40 10.57
CA GLU A 37 48.39 9.05 10.85
C GLU A 37 47.65 9.45 9.57
N GLU A 38 48.40 9.68 8.50
CA GLU A 38 47.94 9.99 7.16
C GLU A 38 47.25 8.82 6.45
N ALA A 39 47.76 7.58 6.56
CA ALA A 39 47.13 6.40 5.97
C ALA A 39 45.85 5.98 6.73
N VAL A 40 45.82 6.19 8.05
CA VAL A 40 44.62 5.97 8.87
C VAL A 40 43.58 7.05 8.59
N ARG A 41 44.00 8.32 8.42
CA ARG A 41 43.10 9.42 8.03
C ARG A 41 42.55 9.22 6.63
N ALA A 42 43.35 8.79 5.66
CA ALA A 42 42.89 8.48 4.31
C ALA A 42 41.83 7.37 4.33
N ARG A 43 42.03 6.30 5.11
CA ARG A 43 41.00 5.26 5.30
C ARG A 43 39.76 5.78 6.04
N LEU A 44 39.90 6.62 7.07
CA LEU A 44 38.76 7.20 7.78
C LEU A 44 37.97 8.17 6.89
N GLN A 45 38.66 8.92 6.04
CA GLN A 45 38.07 9.87 5.12
C GLN A 45 37.38 9.17 3.96
N ASP A 46 37.96 8.09 3.42
CA ASP A 46 37.31 7.23 2.42
C ASP A 46 36.09 6.51 3.01
N LEU A 47 36.15 6.08 4.28
CA LEU A 47 34.99 5.53 4.99
C LEU A 47 33.92 6.59 5.28
N THR A 48 34.33 7.82 5.60
CA THR A 48 33.42 8.94 5.90
C THR A 48 32.78 9.49 4.62
N ASP A 49 33.52 9.58 3.53
CA ASP A 49 33.04 10.02 2.23
C ASP A 49 32.18 8.93 1.58
N GLY A 50 32.55 7.65 1.73
CA GLY A 50 31.71 6.51 1.38
C GLY A 50 30.40 6.43 2.18
N ALA A 51 30.43 6.79 3.48
CA ALA A 51 29.23 6.86 4.33
C ALA A 51 28.36 8.09 4.04
N LYS A 52 28.96 9.24 3.72
CA LYS A 52 28.23 10.45 3.28
C LYS A 52 27.53 10.24 1.94
N ASN A 53 28.19 9.56 1.00
CA ASN A 53 27.62 9.24 -0.31
C ASN A 53 26.50 8.18 -0.26
N LEU A 54 26.34 7.49 0.87
CA LEU A 54 25.27 6.51 1.06
C LEU A 54 24.01 7.11 1.69
N THR A 55 24.06 8.33 2.25
CA THR A 55 22.99 8.80 3.16
C THR A 55 22.57 10.27 3.04
N LEU A 56 23.22 11.09 2.20
CA LEU A 56 22.70 12.43 1.89
C LEU A 56 22.22 12.49 0.44
N SER A 57 20.93 12.30 0.23
CA SER A 57 20.28 12.74 -1.01
C SER A 57 20.56 14.23 -1.18
N GLU A 58 21.15 14.68 -2.29
CA GLU A 58 21.37 16.11 -2.60
C GLU A 58 20.08 16.96 -2.53
N ASP A 59 18.93 16.29 -2.55
CA ASP A 59 17.59 16.87 -2.43
C ASP A 59 17.15 17.11 -0.96
N ALA A 60 17.87 16.59 0.04
CA ALA A 60 17.50 16.69 1.46
C ALA A 60 17.59 18.13 2.00
N ASP A 61 18.51 18.93 1.45
CA ASP A 61 18.70 20.34 1.83
C ASP A 61 17.68 21.28 1.17
N LYS A 62 16.85 20.77 0.24
CA LYS A 62 15.84 21.57 -0.46
C LYS A 62 14.58 21.74 0.38
N THR A 63 13.89 22.85 0.18
CA THR A 63 12.60 23.10 0.84
C THR A 63 11.56 22.09 0.41
N GLU A 64 10.54 21.86 1.24
CA GLU A 64 9.46 20.92 0.92
C GLU A 64 8.76 21.24 -0.41
N LYS A 65 8.62 22.54 -0.72
CA LYS A 65 8.05 23.00 -1.99
C LYS A 65 8.91 22.56 -3.18
N GLU A 66 10.22 22.78 -3.11
CA GLU A 66 11.14 22.38 -4.18
C GLU A 66 11.17 20.86 -4.36
N ARG A 67 11.11 20.09 -3.26
CA ARG A 67 11.02 18.62 -3.34
C ARG A 67 9.71 18.16 -4.00
N MET A 68 8.59 18.83 -3.72
CA MET A 68 7.32 18.60 -4.43
C MET A 68 7.41 18.94 -5.92
N ASP A 69 8.06 20.06 -6.28
CA ASP A 69 8.22 20.48 -7.67
C ASP A 69 9.11 19.50 -8.47
N ILE A 70 10.15 18.95 -7.83
CA ILE A 70 10.98 17.88 -8.40
C ILE A 70 10.14 16.62 -8.62
N PHE A 71 9.37 16.20 -7.60
CA PHE A 71 8.48 15.04 -7.72
C PHE A 71 7.46 15.22 -8.85
N TYR A 72 6.84 16.39 -8.96
CA TYR A 72 5.93 16.75 -10.04
C TYR A 72 6.59 16.56 -11.41
N THR A 73 7.81 17.07 -11.57
CA THR A 73 8.56 16.99 -12.83
C THR A 73 8.89 15.53 -13.19
N GLU A 74 9.29 14.71 -12.21
CA GLU A 74 9.58 13.29 -12.43
C GLU A 74 8.33 12.48 -12.82
N VAL A 75 7.20 12.70 -12.13
CA VAL A 75 5.94 12.04 -12.47
C VAL A 75 5.46 12.48 -13.85
N LYS A 76 5.56 13.77 -14.18
CA LYS A 76 5.17 14.29 -15.50
C LYS A 76 5.98 13.64 -16.63
N LYS A 77 7.29 13.49 -16.45
CA LYS A 77 8.15 12.77 -17.41
C LYS A 77 7.76 11.28 -17.56
N LYS A 78 7.39 10.63 -16.46
CA LYS A 78 6.88 9.24 -16.49
C LYS A 78 5.52 9.12 -17.18
N LEU A 79 4.67 10.14 -17.05
CA LEU A 79 3.38 10.22 -17.74
C LEU A 79 3.58 10.34 -19.26
N GLU A 80 4.51 11.18 -19.71
CA GLU A 80 4.84 11.35 -21.14
C GLU A 80 5.42 10.07 -21.78
N THR A 81 6.10 9.25 -21.00
CA THR A 81 6.64 7.94 -21.44
C THR A 81 5.63 6.80 -21.27
N ASN A 82 4.39 7.11 -20.85
CA ASN A 82 3.30 6.18 -20.57
C ASN A 82 3.69 5.01 -19.62
N ASN A 83 4.62 5.27 -18.69
CA ASN A 83 5.18 4.28 -17.77
C ASN A 83 4.64 4.46 -16.33
N LEU A 84 3.34 4.76 -16.19
CA LEU A 84 2.68 4.92 -14.88
C LEU A 84 1.71 3.78 -14.52
N GLU A 85 1.55 2.82 -15.42
CA GLU A 85 0.65 1.69 -15.24
C GLU A 85 1.41 0.46 -14.73
N GLY A 86 0.80 -0.27 -13.80
CA GLY A 86 1.31 -1.53 -13.29
C GLY A 86 2.19 -1.43 -12.05
N ALA A 87 2.61 -2.60 -11.57
CA ALA A 87 3.21 -2.74 -10.25
C ALA A 87 4.61 -2.13 -10.14
N GLN A 88 5.38 -2.18 -11.23
CA GLN A 88 6.74 -1.68 -11.29
C GLN A 88 6.76 -0.14 -11.30
N ALA A 89 5.93 0.47 -12.16
CA ALA A 89 5.78 1.92 -12.22
C ALA A 89 5.39 2.51 -10.85
N ALA A 90 4.43 1.91 -10.16
CA ALA A 90 4.03 2.38 -8.84
C ALA A 90 5.14 2.26 -7.78
N LYS A 91 5.98 1.21 -7.84
CA LYS A 91 7.16 1.10 -6.95
C LYS A 91 8.17 2.21 -7.22
N GLU A 92 8.42 2.53 -8.50
CA GLU A 92 9.37 3.58 -8.86
C GLU A 92 8.87 4.98 -8.49
N VAL A 93 7.56 5.23 -8.59
CA VAL A 93 6.96 6.49 -8.15
C VAL A 93 6.99 6.60 -6.63
N LEU A 94 6.73 5.51 -5.90
CA LEU A 94 6.85 5.46 -4.45
C LEU A 94 8.30 5.72 -3.99
N ALA A 95 9.27 5.06 -4.60
CA ALA A 95 10.69 5.24 -4.28
C ALA A 95 11.15 6.69 -4.51
N ALA A 96 10.67 7.33 -5.58
CA ALA A 96 10.93 8.75 -5.82
C ALA A 96 10.32 9.65 -4.73
N ALA A 97 9.09 9.39 -4.32
CA ALA A 97 8.43 10.15 -3.26
C ALA A 97 9.09 9.96 -1.87
N GLU A 98 9.61 8.76 -1.59
CA GLU A 98 10.35 8.45 -0.35
C GLU A 98 11.73 9.11 -0.36
N ARG A 99 12.46 9.07 -1.48
CA ARG A 99 13.75 9.78 -1.65
C ARG A 99 13.62 11.29 -1.41
N LEU A 100 12.50 11.86 -1.85
CA LEU A 100 12.22 13.30 -1.74
C LEU A 100 11.49 13.66 -0.43
N ASP A 101 11.20 12.70 0.45
CA ASP A 101 10.45 12.92 1.69
C ASP A 101 9.13 13.69 1.47
N VAL A 102 8.36 13.28 0.46
CA VAL A 102 7.05 13.86 0.09
C VAL A 102 5.94 12.82 0.01
N LYS A 103 6.18 11.59 0.47
CA LYS A 103 5.24 10.46 0.36
C LYS A 103 3.81 10.81 0.77
N SER A 104 3.61 11.44 1.92
CA SER A 104 2.26 11.78 2.40
C SER A 104 1.58 12.94 1.66
N LYS A 105 2.30 13.70 0.83
CA LYS A 105 1.73 14.77 -0.02
C LYS A 105 1.69 14.39 -1.50
N ALA A 106 2.43 13.35 -1.91
CA ALA A 106 2.49 12.87 -3.28
C ALA A 106 1.11 12.62 -3.91
N PRO A 107 0.08 12.06 -3.22
CA PRO A 107 -1.23 11.87 -3.81
C PRO A 107 -1.91 13.15 -4.31
N LEU A 108 -1.57 14.31 -3.72
CA LEU A 108 -2.06 15.62 -4.19
C LEU A 108 -1.56 15.90 -5.62
N VAL A 109 -0.26 15.72 -5.84
CA VAL A 109 0.40 15.89 -7.15
C VAL A 109 -0.08 14.84 -8.14
N LEU A 110 -0.23 13.59 -7.69
CA LEU A 110 -0.74 12.51 -8.54
C LEU A 110 -2.18 12.77 -8.99
N ALA A 111 -3.05 13.28 -8.12
CA ALA A 111 -4.41 13.64 -8.49
C ALA A 111 -4.42 14.74 -9.57
N GLU A 112 -3.61 15.79 -9.40
CA GLU A 112 -3.49 16.88 -10.38
C GLU A 112 -3.03 16.40 -11.76
N LEU A 113 -2.08 15.46 -11.81
CA LEU A 113 -1.49 14.99 -13.07
C LEU A 113 -2.30 13.89 -13.77
N LEU A 114 -3.04 13.07 -13.02
CA LEU A 114 -3.67 11.85 -13.53
C LEU A 114 -5.18 11.95 -13.73
N PHE A 115 -5.83 12.94 -13.10
CA PHE A 115 -7.28 13.04 -13.12
C PHE A 115 -7.80 14.21 -13.94
N ASP A 116 -8.93 13.96 -14.62
CA ASP A 116 -9.73 14.95 -15.34
C ASP A 116 -11.24 14.65 -15.12
N GLU A 117 -12.11 15.11 -16.03
CA GLU A 117 -13.56 14.81 -16.03
C GLU A 117 -13.91 13.32 -15.98
N LYS A 118 -12.99 12.45 -16.41
CA LYS A 118 -13.12 11.00 -16.44
C LYS A 118 -12.45 10.33 -15.23
N ILE A 119 -12.33 11.04 -14.11
CA ILE A 119 -11.77 10.55 -12.85
C ILE A 119 -12.29 9.17 -12.42
N HIS A 120 -13.56 8.84 -12.65
CA HIS A 120 -14.14 7.51 -12.36
C HIS A 120 -13.46 6.34 -13.10
N ILE A 121 -12.92 6.58 -14.30
CA ILE A 121 -12.13 5.58 -15.06
C ILE A 121 -10.68 5.58 -14.56
N GLN A 122 -10.13 6.78 -14.33
CA GLN A 122 -8.73 6.94 -13.94
C GLN A 122 -8.44 6.41 -12.52
N ILE A 123 -9.38 6.54 -11.57
CA ILE A 123 -9.26 5.92 -10.23
C ILE A 123 -9.06 4.42 -10.37
N LYS A 124 -9.84 3.76 -11.23
CA LYS A 124 -9.71 2.31 -11.46
C LYS A 124 -8.39 1.98 -12.17
N LYS A 125 -8.04 2.77 -13.19
CA LYS A 125 -6.79 2.61 -13.96
C LYS A 125 -5.55 2.71 -13.09
N PHE A 126 -5.51 3.69 -12.19
CA PHE A 126 -4.36 3.98 -11.32
C PHE A 126 -4.54 3.47 -9.88
N ARG A 127 -5.51 2.57 -9.63
CA ARG A 127 -5.83 2.07 -8.27
C ARG A 127 -4.58 1.61 -7.53
N TYR A 128 -3.77 0.76 -8.16
CA TYR A 128 -2.58 0.20 -7.52
C TYR A 128 -1.54 1.27 -7.15
N LEU A 129 -1.42 2.33 -7.96
CA LEU A 129 -0.54 3.45 -7.66
C LEU A 129 -1.03 4.18 -6.41
N PHE A 130 -2.30 4.56 -6.35
CA PHE A 130 -2.85 5.26 -5.18
C PHE A 130 -2.80 4.40 -3.92
N LEU A 131 -3.08 3.09 -4.03
CA LEU A 131 -3.02 2.16 -2.90
C LEU A 131 -1.62 2.07 -2.28
N ARG A 132 -0.55 2.24 -3.07
CA ARG A 132 0.84 2.27 -2.56
C ARG A 132 1.14 3.49 -1.71
N PHE A 133 0.38 4.57 -1.87
CA PHE A 133 0.51 5.78 -1.08
C PHE A 133 -0.49 5.85 0.08
N SER A 134 -1.72 5.36 -0.11
CA SER A 134 -2.79 5.52 0.88
C SER A 134 -2.74 4.49 2.01
N HIS A 135 -2.23 3.28 1.75
CA HIS A 135 -2.26 2.20 2.72
C HIS A 135 -1.54 2.55 4.03
N ASN A 136 -2.30 2.55 5.15
CA ASN A 136 -1.84 2.95 6.49
C ASN A 136 -1.28 4.39 6.59
N ASP A 137 -1.58 5.27 5.64
CA ASP A 137 -1.18 6.68 5.69
C ASP A 137 -2.40 7.61 5.56
N THR A 138 -2.97 7.95 6.72
CA THR A 138 -4.10 8.88 6.80
C THR A 138 -3.77 10.29 6.29
N LYS A 139 -2.50 10.72 6.33
CA LYS A 139 -2.09 12.02 5.79
C LYS A 139 -2.10 11.99 4.25
N ALA A 140 -1.62 10.90 3.66
CA ALA A 140 -1.69 10.65 2.21
C ALA A 140 -3.14 10.61 1.72
N GLN A 141 -4.03 9.91 2.44
CA GLN A 141 -5.46 9.85 2.11
C GLN A 141 -6.12 11.25 2.18
N LYS A 142 -5.85 12.04 3.22
CA LYS A 142 -6.34 13.42 3.32
C LYS A 142 -5.78 14.33 2.22
N ALA A 143 -4.52 14.14 1.84
CA ALA A 143 -3.92 14.87 0.72
C ALA A 143 -4.59 14.50 -0.62
N LEU A 144 -4.93 13.23 -0.81
CA LEU A 144 -5.68 12.76 -1.98
C LEU A 144 -7.07 13.39 -2.06
N ILE A 145 -7.82 13.40 -0.95
CA ILE A 145 -9.14 14.06 -0.90
C ILE A 145 -9.02 15.53 -1.30
N GLY A 146 -8.01 16.23 -0.79
CA GLY A 146 -7.72 17.61 -1.19
C GLY A 146 -7.44 17.77 -2.69
N GLY A 147 -6.70 16.83 -3.29
CA GLY A 147 -6.47 16.82 -4.73
C GLY A 147 -7.75 16.60 -5.52
N ILE A 148 -8.63 15.71 -5.05
CA ILE A 148 -9.93 15.45 -5.67
C ILE A 148 -10.85 16.67 -5.59
N GLU A 149 -10.85 17.40 -4.47
CA GLU A 149 -11.56 18.69 -4.36
C GLU A 149 -11.08 19.69 -5.42
N GLN A 150 -9.78 19.75 -5.70
CA GLN A 150 -9.22 20.61 -6.74
C GLN A 150 -9.66 20.18 -8.15
N ILE A 151 -9.70 18.87 -8.43
CA ILE A 151 -10.20 18.35 -9.71
C ILE A 151 -11.69 18.65 -9.88
N ILE A 152 -12.48 18.51 -8.82
CA ILE A 152 -13.90 18.93 -8.82
C ILE A 152 -14.01 20.43 -9.09
N ALA A 153 -13.12 21.27 -8.52
CA ALA A 153 -13.12 22.70 -8.77
C ALA A 153 -12.86 23.04 -10.25
N LEU A 154 -11.93 22.32 -10.89
CA LEU A 154 -11.60 22.50 -12.31
C LEU A 154 -12.74 22.06 -13.25
N HIS A 155 -13.48 21.02 -12.87
CA HIS A 155 -14.55 20.42 -13.68
C HIS A 155 -15.90 20.42 -12.95
N LYS A 156 -16.24 21.57 -12.35
CA LYS A 156 -17.36 21.69 -11.40
C LYS A 156 -18.68 21.16 -11.96
N ASP A 157 -19.06 21.59 -13.16
CA ASP A 157 -20.36 21.25 -13.74
C ASP A 157 -20.54 19.74 -14.00
N SER A 158 -19.44 19.04 -14.30
CA SER A 158 -19.48 17.61 -14.64
C SER A 158 -19.21 16.68 -13.45
N LEU A 159 -18.44 17.12 -12.46
CA LEU A 159 -18.01 16.29 -11.33
C LEU A 159 -18.79 16.54 -10.03
N LEU A 160 -19.27 17.76 -9.79
CA LEU A 160 -19.97 18.09 -8.55
C LEU A 160 -21.23 17.21 -8.32
N PRO A 161 -22.07 16.91 -9.34
CA PRO A 161 -23.19 15.98 -9.16
C PRO A 161 -22.77 14.53 -8.88
N LYS A 162 -21.51 14.17 -9.17
CA LYS A 162 -20.97 12.81 -9.05
C LYS A 162 -20.20 12.58 -7.74
N VAL A 163 -20.07 13.58 -6.88
CA VAL A 163 -19.32 13.49 -5.62
C VAL A 163 -19.65 12.24 -4.79
N PRO A 164 -20.93 11.90 -4.51
CA PRO A 164 -21.25 10.67 -3.78
C PRO A 164 -20.65 9.41 -4.42
N ALA A 165 -20.80 9.28 -5.74
CA ALA A 165 -20.35 8.11 -6.48
C ALA A 165 -18.82 8.04 -6.55
N LEU A 166 -18.13 9.19 -6.60
CA LEU A 166 -16.67 9.23 -6.56
C LEU A 166 -16.13 8.84 -5.20
N LEU A 167 -16.72 9.33 -4.11
CA LEU A 167 -16.32 8.94 -2.75
C LEU A 167 -16.57 7.45 -2.51
N LYS A 168 -17.73 6.94 -2.93
CA LYS A 168 -18.02 5.51 -2.87
C LYS A 168 -17.01 4.69 -3.68
N LEU A 169 -16.65 5.13 -4.89
CA LEU A 169 -15.64 4.43 -5.70
C LEU A 169 -14.27 4.40 -5.01
N LEU A 170 -13.85 5.46 -4.34
CA LEU A 170 -12.57 5.51 -3.62
C LEU A 170 -12.58 4.61 -2.38
N TYR A 171 -13.72 4.53 -1.69
CA TYR A 171 -13.97 3.60 -0.59
C TYR A 171 -13.95 2.13 -1.09
N ASP A 172 -14.78 1.79 -2.08
CA ASP A 172 -14.88 0.44 -2.66
C ASP A 172 -13.56 -0.06 -3.28
N THR A 173 -12.62 0.84 -3.58
CA THR A 173 -11.30 0.49 -4.13
C THR A 173 -10.21 0.44 -3.06
N ASP A 174 -10.55 0.56 -1.78
CA ASP A 174 -9.65 0.57 -0.62
C ASP A 174 -8.63 1.73 -0.64
N ILE A 175 -8.88 2.77 -1.44
CA ILE A 175 -7.98 3.91 -1.55
C ILE A 175 -8.18 4.86 -0.36
N LEU A 176 -9.42 5.03 0.09
CA LEU A 176 -9.77 5.87 1.24
C LEU A 176 -10.47 5.02 2.29
N GLU A 177 -9.97 5.09 3.52
CA GLU A 177 -10.57 4.43 4.68
C GLU A 177 -11.76 5.23 5.20
N GLU A 178 -12.73 4.52 5.74
CA GLU A 178 -13.95 5.08 6.34
C GLU A 178 -13.66 6.17 7.36
N LYS A 179 -12.77 5.87 8.32
CA LYS A 179 -12.35 6.80 9.36
C LYS A 179 -11.83 8.13 8.79
N VAL A 180 -11.14 8.09 7.64
CA VAL A 180 -10.61 9.30 7.00
C VAL A 180 -11.71 10.07 6.29
N LEU A 181 -12.65 9.37 5.65
CA LEU A 181 -13.81 9.97 4.99
C LEU A 181 -14.74 10.66 6.00
N LEU A 182 -15.02 10.02 7.13
CA LEU A 182 -15.84 10.59 8.21
C LEU A 182 -15.16 11.80 8.87
N ASP A 183 -13.86 11.72 9.17
CA ASP A 183 -13.09 12.84 9.75
C ASP A 183 -13.02 14.04 8.80
N TRP A 184 -12.86 13.81 7.50
CA TRP A 184 -12.94 14.87 6.49
C TRP A 184 -14.36 15.47 6.44
N GLY A 185 -15.38 14.62 6.33
CA GLY A 185 -16.78 15.06 6.23
C GLY A 185 -17.29 15.85 7.44
N ALA A 186 -16.69 15.65 8.61
CA ALA A 186 -17.02 16.40 9.82
C ALA A 186 -16.60 17.88 9.79
N LYS A 187 -15.63 18.27 8.96
CA LYS A 187 -15.08 19.63 8.97
C LYS A 187 -14.72 20.15 7.58
N VAL A 188 -15.51 21.13 7.13
CA VAL A 188 -15.22 21.95 5.95
C VAL A 188 -13.86 22.67 6.10
N SER A 189 -13.06 22.62 5.03
CA SER A 189 -11.73 23.21 4.97
C SER A 189 -11.62 24.25 3.85
N LYS A 190 -10.71 25.20 4.00
CA LYS A 190 -10.34 26.17 2.95
C LYS A 190 -8.91 25.97 2.44
N LYS A 191 -8.32 24.81 2.72
CA LYS A 191 -6.91 24.52 2.45
C LYS A 191 -6.62 24.33 0.95
N TYR A 192 -7.50 23.62 0.24
CA TYR A 192 -7.29 23.23 -1.15
C TYR A 192 -8.22 23.96 -2.12
N VAL A 193 -9.45 24.27 -1.68
CA VAL A 193 -10.45 25.00 -2.47
C VAL A 193 -11.11 26.10 -1.63
N PRO A 194 -11.76 27.11 -2.26
CA PRO A 194 -12.52 28.13 -1.53
C PRO A 194 -13.58 27.51 -0.62
N LYS A 195 -13.83 28.14 0.54
CA LYS A 195 -14.72 27.61 1.57
C LYS A 195 -16.14 27.32 1.05
N ASP A 196 -16.66 28.17 0.16
CA ASP A 196 -18.00 28.02 -0.40
C ASP A 196 -18.10 26.75 -1.26
N LEU A 197 -17.08 26.49 -2.09
CA LEU A 197 -17.01 25.27 -2.89
C LEU A 197 -16.81 24.03 -2.02
N SER A 198 -15.95 24.10 -0.98
CA SER A 198 -15.79 22.97 -0.05
C SER A 198 -17.12 22.65 0.65
N THR A 199 -17.87 23.67 1.08
CA THR A 199 -19.21 23.50 1.67
C THR A 199 -20.17 22.82 0.70
N GLU A 200 -20.18 23.25 -0.56
CA GLU A 200 -21.01 22.65 -1.61
C GLU A 200 -20.62 21.18 -1.88
N ILE A 201 -19.32 20.86 -1.91
CA ILE A 201 -18.83 19.48 -2.04
C ILE A 201 -19.31 18.62 -0.85
N HIS A 202 -19.25 19.14 0.38
CA HIS A 202 -19.70 18.42 1.57
C HIS A 202 -21.23 18.17 1.55
N GLN A 203 -22.02 19.15 1.12
CA GLN A 203 -23.47 18.97 0.92
C GLN A 203 -23.77 17.89 -0.12
N ARG A 204 -22.99 17.83 -1.21
CA ARG A 204 -23.13 16.74 -2.19
C ARG A 204 -22.69 15.40 -1.62
N ALA A 205 -21.69 15.36 -0.74
CA ALA A 205 -21.19 14.14 -0.13
C ALA A 205 -22.10 13.57 0.98
N GLU A 206 -23.01 14.38 1.53
CA GLU A 206 -23.86 14.02 2.67
C GLU A 206 -24.56 12.66 2.54
N PRO A 207 -25.21 12.29 1.42
CA PRO A 207 -25.85 10.98 1.29
C PRO A 207 -24.87 9.80 1.46
N PHE A 208 -23.63 9.95 0.99
CA PHE A 208 -22.60 8.93 1.13
C PHE A 208 -22.04 8.88 2.56
N LEU A 209 -21.85 10.05 3.19
CA LEU A 209 -21.37 10.12 4.58
C LEU A 209 -22.39 9.58 5.58
N THR A 210 -23.69 9.76 5.32
CA THR A 210 -24.75 9.14 6.12
C THR A 210 -24.74 7.62 5.94
N TRP A 211 -24.68 7.14 4.70
CA TRP A 211 -24.58 5.70 4.42
C TRP A 211 -23.38 5.03 5.10
N LEU A 212 -22.21 5.67 5.13
CA LEU A 212 -21.04 5.15 5.84
C LEU A 212 -21.26 4.99 7.35
N LYS A 213 -21.99 5.93 7.98
CA LYS A 213 -22.26 5.87 9.43
C LYS A 213 -23.28 4.80 9.79
N GLU A 214 -24.32 4.67 8.97
CA GLU A 214 -25.37 3.65 9.18
C GLU A 214 -24.80 2.23 9.04
N ALA A 215 -23.85 2.03 8.12
CA ALA A 215 -23.17 0.74 7.96
C ALA A 215 -22.35 0.32 9.20
N GLU A 216 -21.73 1.27 9.92
CA GLU A 216 -20.98 1.01 11.16
C GLU A 216 -21.93 0.61 12.30
N GLU A 217 -23.09 1.26 12.42
CA GLU A 217 -24.06 0.99 13.49
C GLU A 217 -24.81 -0.35 13.32
N GLU A 218 -25.02 -0.85 12.09
CA GLU A 218 -25.68 -2.14 11.84
C GLU A 218 -24.78 -3.35 12.20
N ASP A 219 -23.48 -3.28 11.91
CA ASP A 219 -22.52 -4.37 12.17
C ASP A 219 -22.27 -4.61 13.68
N GLU A 220 -22.43 -3.59 14.53
CA GLU A 220 -22.31 -3.73 15.99
C GLU A 220 -23.56 -4.34 16.67
N SER A 221 -24.69 -4.43 15.96
CA SER A 221 -26.00 -4.79 16.54
C SER A 221 -26.45 -6.25 16.32
N SER A 222 -25.62 -7.08 15.69
CA SER A 222 -26.00 -8.42 15.20
C SER A 222 -25.39 -9.62 15.96
N GLU A 223 -25.15 -9.51 17.27
CA GLU A 223 -24.66 -10.62 18.13
C GLU A 223 -25.64 -11.10 19.22
N GLU A 224 -26.94 -10.84 19.11
CA GLU A 224 -27.96 -11.42 20.02
C GLU A 224 -29.23 -11.87 19.27
N ASP A 225 -29.13 -12.95 18.50
CA ASP A 225 -30.31 -13.75 18.14
C ASP A 225 -29.93 -15.24 18.11
N ASP A 226 -29.71 -15.76 19.33
CA ASP A 226 -29.60 -17.20 19.61
C ASP A 226 -30.97 -17.85 19.37
N LEU A 227 -31.18 -18.34 18.15
CA LEU A 227 -32.38 -19.04 17.73
C LEU A 227 -32.54 -20.33 18.54
N GLU A 228 -33.37 -20.28 19.59
CA GLU A 228 -33.83 -21.44 20.36
C GLU A 228 -34.72 -22.33 19.46
N ILE A 229 -34.12 -23.33 18.82
CA ILE A 229 -34.84 -24.34 18.06
C ILE A 229 -35.51 -25.32 19.04
N GLU A 230 -36.78 -25.06 19.39
CA GLU A 230 -37.64 -26.07 20.01
C GLU A 230 -37.85 -27.25 19.05
N TYR A 231 -37.22 -28.38 19.34
CA TYR A 231 -37.45 -29.65 18.64
C TYR A 231 -38.86 -30.18 18.97
N ASN A 232 -39.78 -30.10 18.02
CA ASN A 232 -41.12 -30.66 18.16
C ASN A 232 -41.08 -32.20 17.95
N ASP A 233 -41.16 -32.95 19.04
CA ASP A 233 -41.06 -34.42 19.12
C ASP A 233 -42.36 -35.14 18.70
N ARG A 234 -42.74 -35.06 17.42
CA ARG A 234 -43.91 -35.83 16.93
C ARG A 234 -43.80 -36.32 15.50
N VAL A 235 -43.06 -37.41 15.31
CA VAL A 235 -43.20 -38.28 14.12
C VAL A 235 -43.45 -39.71 14.57
N GLN A 236 -44.71 -40.16 14.49
CA GLN A 236 -45.02 -41.59 14.56
C GLN A 236 -44.84 -42.22 13.17
N PRO A 237 -44.15 -43.38 13.06
CA PRO A 237 -43.96 -44.03 11.77
C PRO A 237 -45.23 -44.80 11.38
N THR A 238 -45.81 -44.47 10.23
CA THR A 238 -46.81 -45.34 9.58
C THR A 238 -46.13 -46.23 8.53
N PRO A 239 -46.37 -47.56 8.53
CA PRO A 239 -45.73 -48.46 7.58
C PRO A 239 -46.40 -48.40 6.19
N GLN A 240 -45.61 -48.11 5.16
CA GLN A 240 -46.04 -48.13 3.76
C GLN A 240 -46.04 -49.56 3.19
N LYS A 241 -47.12 -49.94 2.49
CA LYS A 241 -47.17 -51.15 1.63
C LYS A 241 -46.62 -50.83 0.23
N PRO A 242 -45.93 -51.77 -0.45
CA PRO A 242 -45.33 -51.50 -1.75
C PRO A 242 -46.29 -51.87 -2.88
N VAL A 243 -46.47 -51.01 -3.90
CA VAL A 243 -46.98 -51.45 -5.20
C VAL A 243 -46.35 -50.67 -6.37
N ALA A 244 -45.68 -51.46 -7.22
CA ALA A 244 -45.45 -51.40 -8.67
C ALA A 244 -44.93 -50.11 -9.35
N VAL A 245 -43.72 -50.24 -9.88
CA VAL A 245 -43.12 -49.46 -10.95
C VAL A 245 -43.82 -49.76 -12.28
N ASN A 246 -44.23 -48.72 -13.02
CA ASN A 246 -44.42 -48.80 -14.46
C ASN A 246 -43.84 -47.55 -15.14
N LYS A 247 -42.91 -47.77 -16.09
CA LYS A 247 -42.36 -46.78 -17.03
C LYS A 247 -43.44 -46.24 -17.99
N PRO A 248 -43.25 -45.04 -18.56
CA PRO A 248 -43.67 -44.80 -19.92
C PRO A 248 -42.56 -44.26 -20.85
N VAL A 249 -42.90 -44.34 -22.13
CA VAL A 249 -42.11 -44.30 -23.37
C VAL A 249 -42.15 -42.90 -24.03
N ALA A 250 -41.14 -42.67 -24.86
CA ALA A 250 -40.89 -41.65 -25.90
C ALA A 250 -42.04 -40.74 -26.39
N ALA A 251 -41.69 -39.46 -26.64
CA ALA A 251 -42.50 -38.48 -27.35
C ALA A 251 -41.91 -38.16 -28.73
N SER A 252 -42.77 -38.26 -29.75
CA SER A 252 -42.54 -37.94 -31.16
C SER A 252 -43.00 -36.51 -31.51
N VAL A 253 -42.32 -35.96 -32.52
CA VAL A 253 -42.48 -34.67 -33.22
C VAL A 253 -43.88 -34.50 -33.86
N PRO A 254 -44.37 -33.27 -34.08
CA PRO A 254 -45.33 -32.97 -35.14
C PRO A 254 -44.71 -32.16 -36.29
N ALA A 255 -45.14 -32.47 -37.51
CA ALA A 255 -44.88 -31.76 -38.76
C ALA A 255 -46.22 -31.36 -39.40
N GLU A 256 -46.12 -30.64 -40.53
CA GLU A 256 -47.13 -30.22 -41.53
C GLU A 256 -47.49 -28.72 -41.45
N GLU A 257 -47.01 -27.85 -42.37
CA GLU A 257 -47.23 -27.69 -43.85
C GLU A 257 -48.22 -26.53 -44.07
N GLU A 258 -48.19 -25.63 -45.06
CA GLU A 258 -47.75 -25.47 -46.47
C GLU A 258 -47.50 -23.94 -46.67
N GLY A 259 -46.83 -23.35 -47.67
CA GLY A 259 -46.31 -23.78 -48.97
C GLY A 259 -45.94 -22.52 -49.81
N ASP A 260 -45.48 -22.77 -51.04
CA ASP A 260 -45.41 -21.89 -52.24
C ASP A 260 -44.05 -21.26 -52.68
N ASP A 261 -43.29 -22.11 -53.42
CA ASP A 261 -42.72 -21.98 -54.78
C ASP A 261 -42.10 -20.69 -55.40
N LEU A 262 -40.89 -20.91 -55.97
CA LEU A 262 -40.29 -20.51 -57.28
C LEU A 262 -40.08 -19.00 -57.58
N ASP A 263 -38.95 -18.52 -58.12
CA ASP A 263 -37.99 -19.03 -59.13
C ASP A 263 -36.58 -18.40 -58.89
#